data_AF-A0A670XZM5-F1
#
_entry.id   AF-A0A670XZM5-F1
#
_cell.length_a   1.000
_cell.length_b   1.000
_cell.length_c   1.000
_cell.angle_alpha   90.00
_cell.angle_beta   90.00
_cell.angle_gamma   90.00
#
_symmetry.space_group_name_H-M   'P 1'
#
loop_
_entity.id
_entity.type
_entity.pdbx_description
1 polymer ?
#
loop_
_entity_poly.entity_id
_entity_poly.type
_entity_poly.pdbx_seq_one_letter_code
_entity_poly.pdbx_strand_id
1 'polypeptide(L)' 'QPVLWVWLSWSWKEGEPNNGGNNEDCAVLYKEGKWNDIHCDKQVKFVCEKEEISE' A
#
# COMPACT_ATOMS: atom_id res chain seq x y z
N GLN A 1 13.22 -2.06 -14.22
CA GLN A 1 12.14 -2.94 -14.72
C GLN A 1 11.43 -3.49 -13.50
N PRO A 2 10.14 -3.19 -13.26
CA PRO A 2 9.47 -3.64 -12.05
C PRO A 2 9.39 -5.17 -12.04
N VAL A 3 9.88 -5.79 -10.96
CA VAL A 3 9.85 -7.25 -10.80
C VAL A 3 8.42 -7.76 -10.71
N LEU A 4 8.16 -8.98 -11.18
CA LEU A 4 6.83 -9.62 -11.18
C LEU A 4 6.14 -9.57 -9.79
N TRP A 5 6.94 -9.58 -8.71
CA TRP A 5 6.49 -9.47 -7.33
C TRP A 5 5.81 -8.14 -6.98
N VAL A 6 6.16 -7.04 -7.66
CA VAL A 6 5.51 -5.74 -7.46
C VAL A 6 4.03 -5.89 -7.77
N TRP A 7 3.67 -6.44 -8.93
CA TRP A 7 2.25 -6.61 -9.33
C TRP A 7 1.44 -7.52 -8.40
N LEU A 8 2.09 -8.49 -7.76
CA LEU A 8 1.45 -9.35 -6.76
C LEU A 8 1.22 -8.65 -5.42
N SER A 9 2.00 -7.60 -5.10
CA SER A 9 1.83 -6.86 -3.87
C SER A 9 0.55 -6.01 -3.90
N TRP A 10 0.14 -5.47 -5.06
CA TRP A 10 -1.04 -4.59 -5.23
C TRP A 10 -2.38 -5.33 -5.16
N SER A 11 -2.68 -6.00 -4.04
CA SER A 11 -3.94 -6.70 -3.82
C SER A 11 -4.72 -6.12 -2.64
N TRP A 12 -5.86 -5.48 -2.91
CA TRP A 12 -6.75 -4.97 -1.87
C TRP A 12 -7.32 -6.10 -1.00
N LYS A 13 -7.53 -5.80 0.29
CA LYS A 13 -8.36 -6.61 1.16
C LYS A 13 -9.80 -6.60 0.60
N GLU A 14 -10.53 -7.68 0.83
CA GLU A 14 -11.93 -7.75 0.42
C GLU A 14 -12.73 -6.58 1.03
N GLY A 15 -13.46 -5.86 0.16
CA GLY A 15 -14.21 -4.66 0.51
C GLY A 15 -13.45 -3.34 0.33
N GLU A 16 -12.13 -3.38 0.09
CA GLU A 16 -11.29 -2.17 -0.06
C GLU A 16 -10.92 -1.89 -1.53
N PRO A 17 -10.61 -0.62 -1.87
CA PRO A 17 -10.73 0.56 -1.02
C PRO A 17 -12.20 0.99 -0.84
N ASN A 18 -12.59 1.41 0.36
CA ASN A 18 -13.99 1.73 0.69
C ASN A 18 -14.26 3.22 0.93
N ASN A 19 -13.22 4.05 0.98
CA ASN A 19 -13.23 5.47 1.32
C ASN A 19 -14.00 5.75 2.62
N GLY A 20 -13.60 5.13 3.71
CA GLY A 20 -14.30 5.17 5.00
C GLY A 20 -14.50 6.60 5.48
N GLY A 21 -15.74 6.97 5.79
CA GLY A 21 -16.05 8.34 6.20
C GLY A 21 -15.76 9.42 5.14
N ASN A 22 -15.58 9.03 3.87
CA ASN A 22 -15.24 9.87 2.72
C ASN A 22 -13.90 10.62 2.86
N ASN A 23 -12.89 10.04 3.50
CA ASN A 23 -11.61 10.71 3.72
C ASN A 23 -10.41 9.72 3.88
N GLU A 24 -10.40 8.63 3.13
CA GLU A 24 -9.31 7.64 3.15
C GLU A 24 -8.53 7.63 1.82
N ASP A 25 -7.59 8.55 1.66
CA ASP A 25 -6.82 8.76 0.42
C ASP A 25 -5.38 8.22 0.45
N CYS A 26 -4.97 7.58 1.54
CA CYS A 26 -3.65 6.96 1.69
C CYS A 26 -3.78 5.44 1.84
N ALA A 27 -2.75 4.67 1.52
CA ALA A 27 -2.82 3.21 1.57
C ALA A 27 -1.88 2.60 2.62
N VAL A 28 -2.31 1.55 3.30
CA VAL A 28 -1.50 0.74 4.22
C VAL A 28 -1.53 -0.73 3.80
N LEU A 29 -0.40 -1.40 4.00
CA LEU A 29 -0.26 -2.84 3.78
C LEU A 29 -0.41 -3.59 5.10
N TYR A 30 -1.39 -4.49 5.19
CA TYR A 30 -1.53 -5.40 6.32
C TYR A 30 -0.53 -6.57 6.24
N LYS A 31 -0.34 -7.28 7.37
CA LYS A 31 0.62 -8.39 7.48
C LYS A 31 0.32 -9.55 6.53
N GLU A 32 -0.94 -9.70 6.15
CA GLU A 32 -1.44 -10.68 5.18
C GLU A 32 -1.10 -10.30 3.72
N GLY A 33 -0.42 -9.17 3.50
CA GLY A 33 -0.05 -8.68 2.17
C GLY A 33 -1.23 -8.04 1.42
N LYS A 34 -2.25 -7.58 2.16
CA LYS A 34 -3.46 -6.95 1.60
C LYS A 34 -3.52 -5.47 1.94
N TRP A 35 -3.95 -4.67 0.97
CA TRP A 35 -4.06 -3.21 1.11
C TRP A 35 -5.39 -2.77 1.72
N ASN A 36 -5.35 -1.64 2.40
CA ASN A 36 -6.50 -0.90 2.92
C ASN A 36 -6.25 0.59 2.71
N ASP A 37 -7.26 1.33 2.30
CA ASP A 37 -7.22 2.78 2.29
C ASP A 37 -7.45 3.29 3.72
N ILE A 38 -6.77 4.36 4.10
CA ILE A 38 -6.82 4.97 5.41
C ILE A 38 -6.74 6.48 5.29
N HIS A 39 -7.18 7.19 6.33
CA HIS A 39 -6.90 8.62 6.46
C HIS A 39 -5.39 8.88 6.46
N CYS A 40 -4.95 9.87 5.68
CA CYS A 40 -3.54 10.19 5.52
C CYS A 40 -2.85 10.72 6.80
N ASP A 41 -3.61 11.15 7.81
CA ASP A 41 -3.10 11.66 9.08
C ASP A 41 -2.77 10.55 10.10
N LYS A 42 -3.07 9.28 9.78
CA LYS A 42 -2.76 8.13 10.63
C LYS A 42 -1.25 7.91 10.74
N GLN A 43 -0.76 7.87 11.98
CA GLN A 43 0.63 7.51 12.26
C GLN A 43 0.81 6.00 12.26
N VAL A 44 1.46 5.48 11.21
CA VAL A 44 1.79 4.05 11.04
C VAL A 44 3.25 3.87 10.63
N LYS A 45 3.75 2.63 10.69
CA LYS A 45 5.06 2.30 10.12
C LYS A 45 4.98 2.35 8.59
N PHE A 46 6.09 2.71 7.95
CA PHE A 46 6.18 2.83 6.48
C PHE A 46 7.35 2.04 5.91
N VAL A 47 7.31 1.82 4.60
CA VAL A 47 8.36 1.16 3.82
C VAL A 47 8.83 2.16 2.76
N CYS A 48 10.15 2.30 2.59
CA CYS A 48 10.75 3.06 1.50
C CYS A 48 11.26 2.10 0.42
N GLU A 49 11.07 2.47 -0.84
CA GLU A 49 11.74 1.84 -1.98
C GLU A 49 12.83 2.77 -2.51
N LYS A 50 13.97 2.22 -2.90
CA LYS A 50 15.03 2.93 -3.61
C LYS A 50 15.36 2.16 -4.89
N GLU A 51 15.67 2.87 -5.96
CA GLU A 51 16.20 2.24 -7.17
C GLU A 51 17.61 1.71 -6.90
N GLU A 52 17.91 0.50 -7.38
CA GLU A 52 19.29 0.01 -7.40
C GLU A 52 20.05 0.78 -8.49
N ILE A 53 21.07 1.53 -8.09
CA ILE A 53 21.99 2.18 -9.03
C ILE A 53 22.88 1.07 -9.59
N SER A 54 22.69 0.69 -10.85
CA SER A 54 23.61 -0.20 -11.55
C SER A 54 24.89 0.57 -11.89
N GLU A 55 26.02 0.20 -11.28
CA GLU A 55 27.36 0.56 -11.75
C GLU A 55 27.73 -0.20 -13.03
#